data_AF-R5NI28-F1
#
_entry.id   AF-R5NI28-F1
#
_cell.length_a   1.000
_cell.length_b   1.000
_cell.length_c   1.000
_cell.angle_alpha   90.00
_cell.angle_beta   90.00
_cell.angle_gamma   90.00
#
_symmetry.space_group_name_H-M   'P 1'
#
loop_
_entity.id
_entity.type
_entity.pdbx_description
1 polymer ?
#
loop_
_entity_poly.entity_id
_entity_poly.type
_entity_poly.pdbx_seq_one_letter_code
_entity_poly.pdbx_strand_id
1 'polypeptide(L)'
;MCLAYQSGIASKYLEQLDNLSENKINHMINGSKNSNHGWEKLVPDKNWSDIKNIIVNVMDTGVEGPYKSVFSKKATISGFEVEVTYTKLSDGTIKISDTWVNQ
;
A
#
# COMPACT_ATOMS: atom_id res chain seq x y z
N MET A 1 0.36 14.83 -19.24
CA MET A 1 1.48 13.87 -19.10
C MET A 1 0.84 12.52 -18.81
N CYS A 2 0.78 11.65 -19.82
CA CYS A 2 0.06 10.38 -19.74
C CYS A 2 0.83 9.38 -18.88
N LEU A 3 0.21 8.85 -17.83
CA LEU A 3 0.73 7.67 -17.14
C LEU A 3 0.47 6.47 -18.05
N ALA A 4 1.55 5.92 -18.61
CA ALA A 4 1.51 4.67 -19.36
C ALA A 4 1.11 3.56 -18.37
N TYR A 5 -0.12 3.07 -18.51
CA TYR A 5 -0.62 1.87 -17.85
C TYR A 5 0.17 0.68 -18.41
N GLN A 6 1.18 0.21 -17.68
CA GLN A 6 1.93 -0.98 -18.06
C GLN A 6 1.12 -2.22 -17.64
N SER A 7 0.10 -2.50 -18.44
CA SER A 7 -0.56 -3.79 -18.56
C SER A 7 0.48 -4.86 -18.92
N GLY A 8 0.60 -5.91 -18.10
CA GLY A 8 1.34 -7.12 -18.50
C GLY A 8 1.80 -8.05 -17.38
N ILE A 9 2.01 -7.55 -16.16
CA ILE A 9 2.23 -8.39 -14.97
C ILE A 9 1.19 -7.93 -13.97
N ALA A 10 0.17 -8.75 -13.69
CA ALA A 10 -0.57 -8.56 -12.45
C ALA A 10 0.47 -8.59 -11.35
N SER A 11 0.80 -7.41 -10.79
CA SER A 11 1.87 -7.29 -9.81
C SER A 11 1.63 -8.36 -8.75
N LYS A 12 2.65 -9.13 -8.38
CA LYS A 12 2.53 -10.23 -7.39
C LYS A 12 1.87 -9.79 -6.07
N TYR A 13 1.82 -8.47 -5.84
CA TYR A 13 1.14 -7.83 -4.73
C TYR A 13 -0.39 -7.77 -4.89
N LEU A 14 -0.94 -7.66 -6.11
CA LEU A 14 -2.39 -7.58 -6.36
C LEU A 14 -3.11 -8.84 -5.89
N GLU A 15 -2.61 -10.03 -6.25
CA GLU A 15 -3.21 -11.29 -5.82
C GLU A 15 -3.23 -11.41 -4.29
N GLN A 16 -2.16 -10.95 -3.61
CA GLN A 16 -2.14 -10.89 -2.15
C GLN A 16 -3.18 -9.92 -1.59
N LEU A 17 -3.34 -8.74 -2.19
CA LEU A 17 -4.29 -7.72 -1.76
C LEU A 17 -5.76 -8.12 -2.00
N ASP A 18 -6.02 -8.90 -3.06
CA ASP A 18 -7.35 -9.45 -3.39
C ASP A 18 -7.79 -10.54 -2.42
N ASN A 19 -6.82 -11.25 -1.82
CA ASN A 19 -7.07 -12.36 -0.89
C ASN A 19 -7.06 -11.92 0.59
N LEU A 20 -7.02 -10.62 0.88
CA LEU A 20 -7.11 -10.12 2.25
C LEU A 20 -8.52 -10.26 2.81
N SER A 21 -8.63 -10.53 4.12
CA SER A 21 -9.92 -10.51 4.80
C SER A 21 -10.50 -9.10 4.86
N GLU A 22 -11.83 -9.00 4.88
CA GLU A 22 -12.54 -7.72 4.97
C GLU A 22 -12.08 -6.88 6.17
N ASN A 23 -11.86 -7.53 7.32
CA ASN A 23 -11.32 -6.87 8.52
C ASN A 23 -9.94 -6.25 8.27
N LYS A 24 -9.08 -6.95 7.52
CA LYS A 24 -7.74 -6.45 7.19
C LYS A 24 -7.81 -5.28 6.22
N ILE A 25 -8.67 -5.38 5.20
CA ILE A 25 -8.94 -4.30 4.24
C ILE A 25 -9.45 -3.07 4.98
N ASN A 26 -10.45 -3.24 5.85
CA ASN A 26 -11.01 -2.14 6.64
C ASN A 26 -9.95 -1.46 7.52
N HIS A 27 -9.07 -2.24 8.16
CA HIS A 27 -7.94 -1.68 8.92
C HIS A 27 -6.97 -0.89 8.02
N MET A 28 -6.63 -1.39 6.83
CA MET A 28 -5.72 -0.68 5.92
C MET A 28 -6.33 0.63 5.39
N ILE A 29 -7.64 0.67 5.18
CA ILE A 29 -8.38 1.84 4.68
C ILE A 29 -8.64 2.88 5.79
N ASN A 30 -9.09 2.43 6.96
CA ASN A 30 -9.59 3.32 8.01
C ASN A 30 -8.65 3.45 9.20
N GLY A 31 -7.62 2.62 9.27
CA GLY A 31 -6.75 2.47 10.42
C GLY A 31 -7.47 1.84 11.61
N SER A 32 -7.06 2.26 12.80
CA SER A 32 -7.53 1.74 14.08
C SER A 32 -8.29 2.81 14.86
N LYS A 33 -8.89 2.43 15.99
CA LYS A 33 -9.52 3.39 16.90
C LYS A 33 -8.52 4.51 17.25
N ASN A 34 -8.90 5.76 16.95
CA ASN A 34 -8.09 6.98 17.13
C ASN A 34 -6.87 7.11 16.19
N SER A 35 -6.79 6.33 15.11
CA SER A 35 -5.72 6.40 14.12
C SER A 35 -6.29 6.26 12.72
N ASN A 36 -6.39 7.35 11.96
CA ASN A 36 -6.82 7.34 10.55
C ASN A 36 -5.59 7.22 9.64
N HIS A 37 -5.66 6.35 8.64
CA HIS A 37 -4.62 6.17 7.63
C HIS A 37 -4.63 7.25 6.52
N GLY A 38 -5.58 8.18 6.54
CA GLY A 38 -5.52 9.43 5.76
C GLY A 38 -5.80 9.28 4.26
N TRP A 39 -6.36 8.14 3.85
CA TRP A 39 -6.62 7.83 2.44
C TRP A 39 -7.52 8.85 1.74
N GLU A 40 -8.40 9.55 2.47
CA GLU A 40 -9.27 10.59 1.91
C GLU A 40 -8.52 11.73 1.18
N LYS A 41 -7.21 11.90 1.44
CA LYS A 41 -6.36 12.89 0.75
C LYS A 41 -6.03 12.50 -0.69
N LEU A 42 -5.96 11.20 -0.97
CA LEU A 42 -5.61 10.64 -2.29
C LEU A 42 -6.81 9.98 -2.98
N VAL A 43 -7.68 9.36 -2.19
CA VAL A 43 -8.86 8.61 -2.61
C VAL A 43 -10.03 9.04 -1.72
N PRO A 44 -10.74 10.14 -2.07
CA PRO A 44 -11.75 10.76 -1.18
C PRO A 44 -12.89 9.85 -0.74
N ASP A 45 -13.31 8.91 -1.59
CA ASP A 45 -14.35 7.90 -1.30
C ASP A 45 -13.79 6.63 -0.65
N LYS A 46 -12.47 6.58 -0.43
CA LYS A 46 -11.73 5.45 0.12
C LYS A 46 -11.96 4.14 -0.64
N ASN A 47 -12.14 4.22 -1.96
CA ASN A 47 -12.28 3.04 -2.80
C ASN A 47 -11.08 2.09 -2.67
N TRP A 48 -11.32 0.84 -2.30
CA TRP A 48 -10.25 -0.14 -2.09
C TRP A 48 -9.48 -0.45 -3.36
N SER A 49 -10.13 -0.45 -4.53
CA SER A 49 -9.46 -0.75 -5.80
C SER A 49 -8.41 0.30 -6.14
N ASP A 50 -8.73 1.57 -5.92
CA ASP A 50 -7.79 2.67 -6.16
C ASP A 50 -6.65 2.67 -5.14
N ILE A 51 -6.96 2.40 -3.87
CA ILE A 51 -5.96 2.22 -2.81
C ILE A 51 -5.00 1.07 -3.14
N LYS A 52 -5.49 -0.08 -3.62
CA LYS A 52 -4.64 -1.21 -4.07
C LYS A 52 -3.65 -0.78 -5.15
N ASN A 53 -4.11 -0.05 -6.15
CA ASN A 53 -3.25 0.43 -7.24
C ASN A 53 -2.14 1.34 -6.71
N ILE A 54 -2.44 2.19 -5.72
CA ILE A 54 -1.44 3.01 -5.04
C ILE A 54 -0.44 2.13 -4.27
N ILE A 55 -0.91 1.16 -3.48
CA ILE A 55 -0.04 0.25 -2.73
C ILE A 55 0.92 -0.48 -3.67
N VAL A 56 0.43 -1.01 -4.79
CA VAL A 56 1.24 -1.69 -5.80
C VAL A 56 2.31 -0.75 -6.35
N ASN A 57 1.93 0.47 -6.73
CA ASN A 57 2.88 1.47 -7.21
C ASN A 57 3.97 1.78 -6.17
N VAL A 58 3.62 1.93 -4.89
CA VAL A 58 4.59 2.15 -3.80
C VAL A 58 5.51 0.94 -3.64
N MET A 59 4.99 -0.28 -3.76
CA MET A 59 5.80 -1.49 -3.66
C MET A 59 6.79 -1.62 -4.83
N ASP A 60 6.36 -1.28 -6.04
CA ASP A 60 7.18 -1.37 -7.25
C ASP A 60 8.23 -0.26 -7.33
N THR A 61 7.87 0.98 -6.98
CA THR A 61 8.72 2.17 -7.23
C THR A 61 9.27 2.82 -5.96
N GLY A 62 8.69 2.53 -4.81
CA GLY A 62 9.03 3.19 -3.56
C GLY A 62 10.42 2.81 -3.04
N VAL A 63 10.99 3.72 -2.25
CA VAL A 63 12.28 3.55 -1.61
C VAL A 63 12.10 2.66 -0.38
N GLU A 64 12.86 1.57 -0.32
CA GLU A 64 12.83 0.63 0.79
C GLU A 64 13.62 1.15 2.00
N GLY A 65 13.09 0.92 3.20
CA GLY A 65 13.77 1.22 4.46
C GLY A 65 13.31 0.31 5.61
N PRO A 66 13.97 0.38 6.78
CA PRO A 66 13.54 -0.34 7.97
C PRO A 66 12.32 0.32 8.62
N TYR A 67 11.38 -0.48 9.12
CA TYR A 67 10.26 -0.03 9.96
C TYR A 67 10.05 -0.97 11.14
N LYS A 68 10.43 -0.54 12.34
CA LYS A 68 10.41 -1.39 13.56
C LYS A 68 11.09 -2.74 13.29
N SER A 69 10.36 -3.85 13.36
CA SER A 69 10.84 -5.21 13.10
C SER A 69 10.57 -5.72 11.68
N VAL A 70 10.03 -4.88 10.80
CA VAL A 70 9.67 -5.20 9.41
C VAL A 70 10.31 -4.19 8.45
N PHE A 71 9.98 -4.30 7.16
CA PHE A 71 10.41 -3.34 6.14
C PHE A 71 9.27 -2.38 5.83
N SER A 72 9.60 -1.21 5.30
CA SER A 72 8.65 -0.34 4.62
C SER A 72 9.18 0.13 3.27
N LYS A 73 8.25 0.53 2.41
CA LYS A 73 8.52 1.29 1.20
C LYS A 73 7.72 2.59 1.25
N LYS A 74 8.36 3.67 0.83
CA LYS A 74 7.75 5.01 0.78
C LYS A 74 7.81 5.56 -0.64
N ALA A 75 6.74 6.21 -1.09
CA ALA A 75 6.74 6.99 -2.32
C ALA A 75 5.87 8.23 -2.19
N THR A 76 6.24 9.32 -2.86
CA THR A 76 5.43 10.53 -2.93
C THR A 76 4.44 10.44 -4.10
N ILE A 77 3.15 10.56 -3.80
CA ILE A 77 2.05 10.51 -4.76
C ILE A 77 1.22 11.77 -4.57
N SER A 78 1.10 12.57 -5.63
CA SER A 78 0.35 13.84 -5.61
C SER A 78 0.72 14.77 -4.44
N GLY A 79 2.00 14.78 -4.04
CA GLY A 79 2.51 15.61 -2.94
C GLY A 79 2.37 15.00 -1.54
N PHE A 80 1.76 13.82 -1.40
CA PHE A 80 1.66 13.11 -0.12
C PHE A 80 2.60 11.90 -0.11
N GLU A 81 3.29 11.67 1.01
CA GLU A 81 4.07 10.44 1.18
C GLU A 81 3.13 9.30 1.57
N VAL A 82 3.17 8.21 0.80
CA VAL A 82 2.49 6.96 1.13
C VAL A 82 3.52 5.96 1.61
N GLU A 83 3.23 5.32 2.74
CA GLU A 83 4.07 4.27 3.32
C GLU A 83 3.33 2.93 3.31
N VAL A 84 4.04 1.88 2.90
CA VAL A 84 3.56 0.49 2.91
C VAL A 84 4.56 -0.34 3.70
N THR A 85 4.08 -1.04 4.73
CA THR A 85 4.90 -1.96 5.52
C THR A 85 4.71 -3.40 5.07
N TYR A 86 5.76 -4.20 5.15
CA TYR A 86 5.72 -5.59 4.73
C TYR A 86 6.85 -6.42 5.35
N THR A 87 6.63 -7.74 5.39
CA THR A 87 7.63 -8.72 5.83
C THR A 87 8.22 -9.45 4.63
N LYS A 88 9.54 -9.69 4.65
CA LYS A 88 10.22 -10.60 3.72
C LYS A 88 10.41 -11.95 4.42
N LEU A 89 9.79 -13.00 3.90
CA LEU A 89 10.00 -14.36 4.39
C LEU A 89 11.32 -14.92 3.86
N SER A 90 11.80 -16.01 4.47
CA SER A 90 13.06 -16.66 4.10
C SER A 90 13.08 -17.22 2.67
N ASP A 91 11.91 -17.51 2.10
CA ASP A 91 11.72 -17.95 0.72
C ASP A 91 11.64 -16.79 -0.30
N GLY A 92 11.80 -15.54 0.16
CA GLY A 92 11.68 -14.34 -0.65
C GLY A 92 10.24 -13.84 -0.84
N THR A 93 9.24 -14.52 -0.27
CA THR A 93 7.84 -14.08 -0.32
C THR A 93 7.68 -12.76 0.45
N ILE A 94 7.02 -11.79 -0.18
CA ILE A 94 6.67 -10.51 0.45
C ILE A 94 5.23 -10.59 0.98
N LYS A 95 5.04 -10.17 2.23
CA LYS A 95 3.72 -10.07 2.89
C LYS A 95 3.42 -8.63 3.32
N ILE A 96 2.58 -7.95 2.56
CA ILE A 96 2.07 -6.61 2.89
C ILE A 96 1.31 -6.68 4.20
N SER A 97 1.69 -5.78 5.11
CA SER A 97 1.22 -5.77 6.49
C SER A 97 0.31 -4.58 6.77
N ASP A 98 0.65 -3.38 6.33
CA ASP A 98 -0.16 -2.19 6.58
C ASP A 98 0.21 -1.05 5.63
N THR A 99 -0.61 -0.01 5.57
CA THR A 99 -0.35 1.16 4.72
C THR A 99 -1.13 2.40 5.16
N TRP A 100 -0.52 3.57 4.97
CA TRP A 100 -1.13 4.86 5.28
C TRP A 100 -0.50 6.00 4.48
N VAL A 101 -1.21 7.13 4.45
CA VAL A 101 -0.74 8.41 3.93
C VAL A 101 -0.15 9.21 5.10
N ASN A 102 1.16 9.51 5.04
CA ASN A 102 1.84 10.35 6.01
C ASN A 102 1.34 11.81 5.90
N GLN A 103 1.16 12.44 7.05
CA GLN A 103 0.62 13.80 7.18
C GLN A 103 1.71 14.87 7.13
#